data_AF-J2G5X0-F1
#
_entry.id   AF-J2G5X0-F1
#
_cell.length_a   1.000
_cell.length_b   1.000
_cell.length_c   1.000
_cell.angle_alpha   90.00
_cell.angle_beta   90.00
_cell.angle_gamma   90.00
#
_symmetry.space_group_name_H-M   'P 1'
#
loop_
_entity.id
_entity.type
_entity.pdbx_description
1 polymer ?
#
loop_
_entity_poly.entity_id
_entity_poly.type
_entity_poly.pdbx_seq_one_letter_code
_entity_poly.pdbx_strand_id
1 'polypeptide(L)'
;MTALARRDLLAALFAATAGAALPTLARAGSADPKATLFADLDMAAAARIGQAWLAARPPTTAAVLATRLFPNGRGPEVLLALRRHAAEDFRRGAVFVHRGWRLSDTEGALFALLALETR
;
A
#
# COMPACT_ATOMS: atom_id res chain seq x y z
N MET A 1 -12.32 18.93 2.55
CA MET A 1 -11.72 17.64 2.15
C MET A 1 -10.21 17.80 2.26
N THR A 2 -9.64 17.43 3.40
CA THR A 2 -8.19 17.52 3.63
C THR A 2 -7.50 16.50 2.72
N ALA A 3 -6.66 17.02 1.82
CA ALA A 3 -5.83 16.22 0.93
C ALA A 3 -5.07 15.15 1.73
N LEU A 4 -5.01 13.94 1.20
CA LEU A 4 -4.16 12.89 1.74
C LEU A 4 -2.74 13.40 1.93
N ALA A 5 -2.19 13.31 3.14
CA ALA A 5 -0.75 13.48 3.29
C ALA A 5 -0.08 12.22 2.73
N ARG A 6 0.66 12.36 1.62
CA ARG A 6 1.44 11.30 0.95
C ARG A 6 2.20 10.40 1.93
N ARG A 7 2.75 10.99 3.00
CA ARG A 7 3.48 10.29 4.08
C ARG A 7 2.63 9.23 4.77
N ASP A 8 1.35 9.49 5.02
CA ASP A 8 0.48 8.55 5.73
C ASP A 8 0.11 7.36 4.83
N LEU A 9 -0.02 7.61 3.53
CA LEU A 9 -0.25 6.56 2.53
C LEU A 9 0.98 5.66 2.39
N LEU A 10 2.18 6.25 2.37
CA LEU A 10 3.41 5.48 2.38
C LEU A 10 3.54 4.67 3.67
N ALA A 11 3.28 5.25 4.84
CA ALA A 11 3.31 4.52 6.11
C ALA A 11 2.35 3.33 6.13
N ALA A 12 1.15 3.49 5.55
CA ALA A 12 0.18 2.42 5.36
C ALA A 12 0.70 1.30 4.44
N LEU A 13 1.35 1.67 3.32
CA LEU A 13 1.94 0.72 2.38
C LEU A 13 3.07 -0.09 3.01
N PHE A 14 3.97 0.55 3.76
CA PHE A 14 5.04 -0.13 4.49
C PHE A 14 4.50 -1.06 5.57
N ALA A 15 3.48 -0.64 6.31
CA ALA A 15 2.86 -1.47 7.32
C ALA A 15 2.23 -2.75 6.72
N ALA A 16 1.55 -2.63 5.58
CA ALA A 16 0.93 -3.76 4.89
C ALA A 16 1.96 -4.76 4.33
N THR A 17 3.02 -4.25 3.69
CA THR A 17 4.06 -5.07 3.02
C THR A 17 5.03 -5.76 3.99
N ALA A 18 5.35 -5.13 5.13
CA ALA A 18 6.24 -5.73 6.14
C ALA A 18 5.68 -7.01 6.79
N GLY A 19 4.38 -7.30 6.65
CA GLY A 19 3.74 -8.51 7.18
C GLY A 19 3.73 -9.70 6.22
N ALA A 20 3.84 -9.48 4.91
CA ALA A 20 3.53 -10.50 3.91
C ALA A 20 4.74 -11.00 3.12
N ALA A 21 5.79 -10.20 2.96
CA ALA A 21 7.00 -10.62 2.27
C ALA A 21 8.11 -9.64 2.61
N LEU A 22 9.21 -10.11 3.23
CA LEU A 22 10.60 -9.69 3.02
C LEU A 22 11.45 -10.14 4.22
N PRO A 23 12.03 -11.36 4.20
CA PRO A 23 13.09 -11.74 5.14
C PRO A 23 14.33 -10.81 5.04
N THR A 24 14.44 -10.07 3.94
CA THR A 24 15.58 -9.23 3.58
C THR A 24 15.55 -7.81 4.13
N LEU A 25 14.40 -7.28 4.59
CA LEU A 25 14.34 -5.94 5.23
C LEU A 25 14.68 -5.96 6.72
N ALA A 26 14.70 -7.14 7.36
CA ALA A 26 15.02 -7.29 8.78
C ALA A 26 16.52 -7.04 9.11
N ARG A 27 17.38 -6.82 8.10
CA ARG A 27 18.83 -6.57 8.29
C ARG A 27 19.25 -5.11 8.15
N ALA A 28 18.34 -4.18 7.90
CA ALA A 28 18.63 -2.75 7.96
C ALA A 28 18.42 -2.25 9.40
N GLY A 29 19.37 -2.60 10.28
CA GLY A 29 19.43 -2.06 11.63
C GLY A 29 19.88 -0.60 11.65
N SER A 30 19.33 0.17 12.60
CA SER A 30 19.90 1.41 13.16
C SER A 30 20.04 2.64 12.26
N ALA A 31 18.95 3.10 11.66
CA ALA A 31 18.74 4.51 11.33
C ALA A 31 17.24 4.80 11.45
N ASP A 32 16.84 6.02 11.85
CA ASP A 32 15.44 6.42 12.06
C ASP A 32 14.52 5.85 10.95
N PRO A 33 13.73 4.77 11.24
CA PRO A 33 13.11 3.96 10.20
C PRO A 33 12.15 4.76 9.33
N LYS A 34 11.58 5.84 9.89
CA LYS A 34 10.62 6.68 9.16
C LYS A 34 11.28 7.67 8.19
N ALA A 35 12.57 7.98 8.29
CA ALA A 35 13.18 8.98 7.41
C ALA A 35 13.87 8.34 6.20
N THR A 36 14.55 7.20 6.40
CA THR A 36 15.29 6.50 5.34
C THR A 36 14.41 5.54 4.53
N LEU A 37 13.40 4.89 5.13
CA LEU A 37 12.55 3.95 4.37
C LEU A 37 11.72 4.61 3.27
N PHE A 38 11.28 5.87 3.44
CA PHE A 38 10.55 6.58 2.38
C PHE A 38 11.46 7.17 1.30
N ALA A 39 12.74 7.37 1.59
CA ALA A 39 13.70 7.95 0.64
C ALA A 39 14.09 6.95 -0.47
N ASP A 40 14.14 5.65 -0.13
CA ASP A 40 14.54 4.58 -1.05
C ASP A 40 13.38 3.94 -1.81
N LEU A 41 12.14 4.37 -1.57
CA LEU A 41 10.99 3.85 -2.31
C LEU A 41 10.97 4.44 -3.72
N ASP A 42 11.17 3.59 -4.73
CA ASP A 42 10.98 3.96 -6.14
C ASP A 42 9.49 4.28 -6.39
N MET A 43 9.16 5.56 -6.31
CA MET A 43 7.81 6.08 -6.52
C MET A 43 7.29 5.81 -7.93
N ALA A 44 8.17 5.72 -8.93
CA ALA A 44 7.79 5.38 -10.29
C ALA A 44 7.45 3.88 -10.41
N ALA A 45 8.16 3.01 -9.69
CA ALA A 45 7.77 1.60 -9.56
C ALA A 45 6.43 1.47 -8.82
N ALA A 46 6.25 2.15 -7.69
CA ALA A 46 5.01 2.14 -6.92
C ALA A 46 3.80 2.59 -7.77
N ALA A 47 3.96 3.68 -8.54
CA ALA A 47 2.94 4.16 -9.46
C ALA A 47 2.63 3.14 -10.57
N ARG A 48 3.65 2.50 -11.17
CA ARG A 48 3.45 1.46 -12.21
C ARG A 48 2.69 0.25 -11.67
N ILE A 49 2.98 -0.19 -10.45
CA ILE A 49 2.25 -1.27 -9.78
C ILE A 49 0.78 -0.87 -9.59
N GLY A 50 0.53 0.35 -9.09
CA GLY A 50 -0.81 0.88 -8.90
C GLY A 50 -1.62 0.97 -10.19
N GLN A 51 -1.00 1.46 -11.27
CA GLN A 51 -1.64 1.51 -12.60
C GLN A 51 -1.94 0.11 -13.14
N ALA A 52 -1.04 -0.86 -12.95
CA ALA A 52 -1.30 -2.24 -13.34
C ALA A 52 -2.46 -2.87 -12.55
N TRP A 53 -2.58 -2.55 -11.25
CA TRP A 53 -3.71 -3.00 -10.44
C TRP A 53 -5.04 -2.40 -10.89
N LEU A 54 -5.05 -1.11 -11.24
CA LEU A 54 -6.22 -0.40 -11.78
C LEU A 54 -6.66 -0.97 -13.13
N ALA A 55 -5.72 -1.25 -14.03
CA ALA A 55 -6.01 -1.79 -15.36
C ALA A 55 -6.68 -3.18 -15.33
N ALA A 56 -6.46 -3.96 -14.26
CA ALA A 56 -7.07 -5.26 -14.08
C ALA A 56 -8.47 -5.21 -13.43
N ARG A 57 -9.02 -4.03 -13.15
CA ARG A 57 -10.27 -3.83 -12.40
C ARG A 57 -11.21 -2.86 -13.10
N PRO A 58 -12.51 -2.88 -12.75
CA PRO A 58 -13.44 -1.86 -13.19
C PRO A 58 -12.91 -0.45 -12.85
N PRO A 59 -13.23 0.57 -13.67
CA PRO A 59 -12.83 1.95 -13.41
C PRO A 59 -13.18 2.38 -11.98
N THR A 60 -12.21 2.95 -11.27
CA THR A 60 -12.36 3.43 -9.90
C THR A 60 -11.66 4.78 -9.73
N THR A 61 -11.92 5.46 -8.61
CA THR A 61 -11.38 6.80 -8.31
C THR A 61 -10.61 6.80 -6.99
N ALA A 62 -9.78 7.82 -6.78
CA ALA A 62 -9.06 8.00 -5.53
C ALA A 62 -10.01 8.07 -4.32
N ALA A 63 -11.16 8.75 -4.47
CA ALA A 63 -12.17 8.84 -3.41
C ALA A 63 -12.75 7.47 -3.04
N VAL A 64 -13.08 6.64 -4.04
CA VAL A 64 -13.61 5.28 -3.82
C VAL A 64 -12.58 4.41 -3.11
N LEU A 65 -11.32 4.43 -3.56
CA LEU A 65 -10.24 3.69 -2.91
C LEU A 65 -9.95 4.21 -1.50
N ALA A 66 -9.97 5.52 -1.28
CA ALA A 66 -9.76 6.12 0.03
C ALA A 66 -10.86 5.72 1.03
N THR A 67 -12.13 5.74 0.63
CA THR A 67 -13.24 5.27 1.47
C THR A 67 -13.14 3.77 1.76
N ARG A 68 -12.72 2.97 0.77
CA ARG A 68 -12.50 1.53 0.95
C ARG A 68 -11.39 1.23 1.95
N LEU A 69 -10.25 1.92 1.84
CA LEU A 69 -9.05 1.64 2.63
C LEU A 69 -9.07 2.33 4.00
N PHE A 70 -9.74 3.47 4.11
CA PHE A 70 -9.77 4.33 5.29
C PHE A 70 -11.21 4.69 5.68
N PRO A 71 -12.10 3.71 5.93
CA PRO A 71 -13.51 3.98 6.18
C PRO A 71 -13.74 4.83 7.44
N ASN A 72 -12.86 4.72 8.43
CA ASN A 72 -12.94 5.42 9.71
C ASN A 72 -11.89 6.54 9.85
N GLY A 73 -11.36 7.05 8.74
CA GLY A 73 -10.26 8.03 8.74
C GLY A 73 -8.88 7.39 8.90
N ARG A 74 -7.87 8.16 9.30
CA ARG A 74 -6.43 7.84 9.14
C ARG A 74 -5.65 7.76 10.45
N GLY A 75 -6.26 7.12 11.45
CA GLY A 75 -5.63 6.94 12.77
C GLY A 75 -4.59 5.81 12.79
N PRO A 76 -3.80 5.69 13.86
CA PRO A 76 -2.86 4.58 14.05
C PRO A 76 -3.54 3.19 13.97
N GLU A 77 -4.81 3.10 14.36
CA GLU A 77 -5.62 1.88 14.27
C GLU A 77 -5.82 1.37 12.84
N VAL A 78 -5.78 2.26 11.85
CA VAL A 78 -5.90 1.89 10.43
C VAL A 78 -4.75 1.00 9.98
N LEU A 79 -3.53 1.22 10.50
CA LEU A 79 -2.37 0.43 10.10
C LEU A 79 -2.55 -1.04 10.52
N LEU A 80 -3.10 -1.27 11.72
CA LEU A 80 -3.44 -2.62 12.19
C LEU A 80 -4.57 -3.23 11.36
N ALA A 81 -5.59 -2.45 11.01
CA ALA A 81 -6.68 -2.92 10.15
C ALA A 81 -6.19 -3.32 8.75
N LEU A 82 -5.38 -2.47 8.10
CA LEU A 82 -4.80 -2.75 6.78
C LEU A 82 -3.91 -4.00 6.79
N ARG A 83 -3.11 -4.20 7.84
CA ARG A 83 -2.32 -5.43 8.01
C ARG A 83 -3.19 -6.67 8.12
N ARG A 84 -4.29 -6.59 8.88
CA ARG A 84 -5.25 -7.69 9.00
C ARG A 84 -5.95 -7.98 7.67
N HIS A 85 -6.33 -6.95 6.92
CA HIS A 85 -6.95 -7.09 5.61
C HIS A 85 -5.99 -7.70 4.58
N ALA A 86 -4.74 -7.22 4.50
CA ALA A 86 -3.72 -7.81 3.65
C ALA A 86 -3.49 -9.29 3.97
N ALA A 87 -3.38 -9.65 5.26
CA ALA A 87 -3.25 -11.05 5.67
C ALA A 87 -4.47 -11.90 5.31
N GLU A 88 -5.69 -11.36 5.43
CA GLU A 88 -6.92 -12.04 5.04
C GLU A 88 -7.00 -12.24 3.52
N ASP A 89 -6.59 -11.24 2.74
CA ASP A 89 -6.53 -11.34 1.28
C ASP A 89 -5.62 -12.50 0.85
N PHE A 90 -4.45 -12.66 1.48
CA PHE A 90 -3.60 -13.82 1.23
C PHE A 90 -4.26 -15.14 1.61
N ARG A 91 -4.92 -15.21 2.79
CA ARG A 91 -5.65 -16.41 3.23
C ARG A 91 -6.76 -16.82 2.27
N ARG A 92 -7.46 -15.85 1.70
CA ARG A 92 -8.56 -16.07 0.74
C ARG A 92 -8.10 -16.21 -0.71
N GLY A 93 -6.82 -16.04 -0.99
CA GLY A 93 -6.29 -16.03 -2.36
C GLY A 93 -6.65 -14.78 -3.18
N ALA A 94 -7.12 -13.70 -2.54
CA ALA A 94 -7.37 -12.40 -3.16
C ALA A 94 -6.03 -11.67 -3.41
N VAL A 95 -5.26 -12.18 -4.35
CA VAL A 95 -3.91 -11.70 -4.66
C VAL A 95 -3.85 -11.10 -6.06
N PHE A 96 -3.00 -10.08 -6.20
CA PHE A 96 -2.62 -9.48 -7.45
C PHE A 96 -1.16 -9.84 -7.76
N VAL A 97 -0.93 -10.41 -8.94
CA VAL A 97 0.42 -10.77 -9.39
C VAL A 97 0.87 -9.82 -10.49
N HIS A 98 2.03 -9.19 -10.30
CA HIS A 98 2.61 -8.30 -11.28
C HIS A 98 4.13 -8.47 -11.37
N ARG A 99 4.64 -8.90 -12.52
CA ARG A 99 6.09 -9.03 -12.78
C ARG A 99 6.84 -9.83 -11.70
N GLY A 100 6.27 -10.95 -11.28
CA GLY A 100 6.85 -11.82 -10.24
C GLY A 100 6.56 -11.40 -8.80
N TRP A 101 5.98 -10.22 -8.57
CA TRP A 101 5.48 -9.80 -7.26
C TRP A 101 4.10 -10.36 -7.01
N ARG A 102 3.87 -10.87 -5.80
CA ARG A 102 2.56 -11.31 -5.31
C ARG A 102 2.13 -10.38 -4.18
N LEU A 103 1.10 -9.60 -4.45
CA LEU A 103 0.54 -8.60 -3.54
C LEU A 103 -0.86 -9.04 -3.12
N SER A 104 -1.27 -8.70 -1.92
CA SER A 104 -2.68 -8.72 -1.53
C SER A 104 -3.49 -7.70 -2.35
N ASP A 105 -4.79 -7.90 -2.46
CA ASP A 105 -5.68 -6.91 -3.08
C ASP A 105 -5.60 -5.56 -2.34
N THR A 106 -5.50 -5.58 -1.01
CA THR A 106 -5.31 -4.40 -0.16
C THR A 106 -4.02 -3.65 -0.49
N GLU A 107 -2.88 -4.33 -0.64
CA GLU A 107 -1.62 -3.69 -1.04
C GLU A 107 -1.71 -3.08 -2.43
N GLY A 108 -2.29 -3.82 -3.38
CA GLY A 108 -2.50 -3.31 -4.74
C GLY A 108 -3.41 -2.07 -4.77
N ALA A 109 -4.46 -2.04 -3.95
CA ALA A 109 -5.33 -0.89 -3.78
C ALA A 109 -4.59 0.32 -3.17
N LEU A 110 -3.66 0.10 -2.22
CA LEU A 110 -2.82 1.17 -1.67
C LEU A 110 -1.87 1.75 -2.73
N PHE A 111 -1.23 0.91 -3.54
CA PHE A 111 -0.42 1.38 -4.68
C PHE A 111 -1.26 2.14 -5.72
N ALA A 112 -2.47 1.66 -6.00
CA ALA A 112 -3.40 2.32 -6.91
C ALA A 112 -3.83 3.70 -6.40
N LEU A 113 -4.16 3.82 -5.12
CA LEU A 113 -4.48 5.10 -4.49
C LEU A 113 -3.29 6.07 -4.60
N LEU A 114 -2.08 5.59 -4.34
CA LEU A 114 -0.86 6.39 -4.46
C LEU A 114 -0.65 6.89 -5.89
N ALA A 115 -0.90 6.04 -6.89
CA ALA A 115 -0.78 6.40 -8.30
C ALA A 115 -1.82 7.42 -8.77
N LEU A 116 -3.01 7.45 -8.16
CA LEU A 116 -4.06 8.41 -8.49
C LEU A 116 -3.84 9.78 -7.82
N GLU A 117 -3.22 9.83 -6.65
CA GLU A 117 -2.97 11.07 -5.91
C GLU A 117 -1.66 11.78 -6.29
N THR A 118 -0.79 11.10 -7.02
CA THR A 118 0.47 11.68 -7.50
C THR A 118 0.36 12.28 -8.90
N ARG A 119 -0.86 12.33 -9.46
CA ARG A 119 -1.19 12.96 -10.73
C ARG A 119 -1.63 14.41 -10.57
#